data_AF-A0A1X7MRP3-F1
#
_entry.id   AF-A0A1X7MRP3-F1
#
_cell.length_a   1.000
_cell.length_b   1.000
_cell.length_c   1.000
_cell.angle_alpha   90.00
_cell.angle_beta   90.00
_cell.angle_gamma   90.00
#
_symmetry.space_group_name_H-M   'P 1'
#
loop_
_entity.id
_entity.type
_entity.pdbx_description
1 polymer ?
#
loop_
_entity_poly.entity_id
_entity_poly.type
_entity_poly.pdbx_seq_one_letter_code
_entity_poly.pdbx_strand_id
1 'polypeptide(L)'
;MLNKLCLLWQDVNTRSWFHIGNLTLDPDGVYSFFYETDSINKGLEEALENGYRLHPTFPDVDKTYLSESLFSAFSRRLPDRKRKDYVSVLSDLGINGTSTDFDLLSLTGGAVNSDLYEFVQPIQFDDTNHQFKLDFFVRGWRYHGEKEKLSQSDQLVLEVEENNEFDQDAVYILKNNKNKIGYVPAFYSSFIKSILMEKLNYDLTFQFNEDSPSHYKVKVFIKGLANEKILSDYHEKVLLNC
;
A
#
# COMPACT_ATOMS: atom_id res chain seq x y z
N MET A 1 -11.59 -9.21 13.56
CA MET A 1 -11.31 -7.95 12.84
C MET A 1 -11.29 -8.29 11.36
N LEU A 2 -11.96 -7.51 10.52
CA LEU A 2 -11.98 -7.74 9.08
C LEU A 2 -10.59 -7.38 8.52
N ASN A 3 -9.94 -8.30 7.82
CA ASN A 3 -8.71 -7.98 7.12
C ASN A 3 -9.08 -7.36 5.76
N LYS A 4 -8.50 -6.22 5.39
CA LYS A 4 -8.80 -5.47 4.15
C LYS A 4 -7.52 -5.14 3.38
N LEU A 5 -7.57 -5.24 2.06
CA LEU A 5 -6.58 -4.73 1.12
C LEU A 5 -7.29 -3.86 0.08
N CYS A 6 -6.70 -2.73 -0.26
CA CYS A 6 -7.10 -1.91 -1.39
C CYS A 6 -6.43 -2.45 -2.65
N LEU A 7 -7.21 -2.66 -3.71
CA LEU A 7 -6.70 -2.93 -5.05
C LEU A 7 -6.47 -1.60 -5.75
N LEU A 8 -5.22 -1.35 -6.11
CA LEU A 8 -4.81 -0.20 -6.88
C LEU A 8 -4.58 -0.60 -8.33
N TRP A 9 -4.87 0.31 -9.27
CA TRP A 9 -4.48 0.23 -10.67
C TRP A 9 -3.59 1.41 -11.02
N GLN A 10 -2.47 1.18 -11.69
CA GLN A 10 -1.60 2.24 -12.19
C GLN A 10 -1.92 2.54 -13.65
N ASP A 11 -2.16 3.80 -13.97
CA ASP A 11 -2.26 4.23 -15.36
C ASP A 11 -0.92 4.09 -16.08
N VAL A 12 -0.97 3.60 -17.32
CA VAL A 12 0.23 3.35 -18.13
C VAL A 12 0.91 4.65 -18.56
N ASN A 13 0.15 5.74 -18.73
CA ASN A 13 0.65 6.98 -19.31
C ASN A 13 1.16 7.94 -18.24
N THR A 14 0.31 8.25 -17.27
CA THR A 14 0.57 9.20 -16.18
C THR A 14 1.31 8.56 -15.01
N ARG A 15 1.33 7.22 -14.93
CA ARG A 15 1.89 6.46 -13.80
C ARG A 15 1.18 6.72 -12.46
N SER A 16 0.03 7.39 -12.49
CA SER A 16 -0.81 7.63 -11.31
C SER A 16 -1.47 6.35 -10.85
N TRP A 17 -1.60 6.21 -9.53
CA TRP A 17 -2.28 5.08 -8.90
C TRP A 17 -3.71 5.46 -8.55
N PHE A 18 -4.65 4.58 -8.88
CA PHE A 18 -6.07 4.72 -8.58
C PHE A 18 -6.53 3.60 -7.67
N HIS A 19 -7.28 3.90 -6.61
CA HIS A 19 -7.93 2.91 -5.76
C HIS A 19 -9.25 2.51 -6.43
N ILE A 20 -9.30 1.28 -6.92
CA ILE A 20 -10.42 0.81 -7.76
C ILE A 20 -11.31 -0.20 -7.05
N GLY A 21 -10.86 -0.81 -5.96
CA GLY A 21 -11.60 -1.87 -5.30
C GLY A 21 -10.96 -2.35 -4.01
N ASN A 22 -11.65 -3.27 -3.36
CA ASN A 22 -11.34 -3.72 -2.02
C ASN A 22 -11.45 -5.24 -1.97
N LEU A 23 -10.44 -5.90 -1.39
CA LEU A 23 -10.44 -7.32 -1.06
C LEU A 23 -10.48 -7.45 0.45
N THR A 24 -11.46 -8.17 0.99
CA THR A 24 -11.56 -8.45 2.43
C THR A 24 -11.52 -9.94 2.70
N LEU A 25 -11.12 -10.30 3.93
CA LEU A 25 -11.18 -11.64 4.48
C LEU A 25 -11.85 -11.58 5.85
N ASP A 26 -13.06 -12.13 5.91
CA ASP A 26 -13.86 -12.22 7.13
C ASP A 26 -13.22 -13.20 8.14
N PRO A 27 -13.50 -13.06 9.45
CA PRO A 27 -13.03 -14.00 10.47
C PRO A 27 -13.43 -15.46 10.20
N ASP A 28 -14.54 -15.67 9.50
CA ASP A 28 -15.03 -17.00 9.10
C ASP A 28 -14.31 -17.57 7.87
N GLY A 29 -13.33 -16.85 7.31
CA GLY A 29 -12.50 -17.30 6.18
C GLY A 29 -13.07 -17.01 4.80
N VAL A 30 -14.15 -16.22 4.71
CA VAL A 30 -14.77 -15.84 3.44
C VAL A 30 -14.08 -14.61 2.86
N TYR A 31 -13.66 -14.72 1.59
CA TYR A 31 -13.12 -13.60 0.82
C TYR A 31 -14.26 -12.82 0.16
N SER A 32 -14.18 -11.50 0.21
CA SER A 32 -15.07 -10.61 -0.54
C SER A 32 -14.28 -9.65 -1.41
N PHE A 33 -14.71 -9.46 -2.65
CA PHE A 33 -14.18 -8.41 -3.54
C PHE A 33 -15.31 -7.50 -4.00
N PHE A 34 -15.10 -6.20 -3.96
CA PHE A 34 -16.03 -5.19 -4.47
C PHE A 34 -15.25 -3.98 -5.00
N TYR A 35 -15.83 -3.28 -5.96
CA TYR A 35 -15.25 -2.05 -6.49
C TYR A 35 -15.43 -0.89 -5.52
N GLU A 36 -14.52 0.08 -5.57
CA GLU A 36 -14.61 1.32 -4.80
C GLU A 36 -15.47 2.31 -5.61
N THR A 37 -16.76 2.36 -5.28
CA THR A 37 -17.75 3.15 -6.04
C THR A 37 -17.93 4.56 -5.51
N ASP A 38 -17.35 4.87 -4.35
CA ASP A 38 -17.42 6.21 -3.81
C ASP A 38 -16.64 7.20 -4.69
N SER A 39 -17.16 8.42 -4.85
CA SER A 39 -16.51 9.49 -5.60
C SER A 39 -15.34 10.06 -4.81
N ILE A 40 -14.20 9.39 -4.91
CA ILE A 40 -12.96 9.72 -4.20
C ILE A 40 -11.90 10.18 -5.21
N ASN A 41 -11.01 11.07 -4.78
CA ASN A 41 -9.87 11.48 -5.62
C ASN A 41 -9.02 10.25 -5.96
N LYS A 42 -8.64 10.09 -7.22
CA LYS A 42 -7.95 8.88 -7.73
C LYS A 42 -8.76 7.60 -7.44
N GLY A 43 -10.09 7.67 -7.49
CA GLY A 43 -11.00 6.52 -7.36
C GLY A 43 -11.26 5.78 -8.67
N LEU A 44 -12.23 4.87 -8.64
CA LEU A 44 -12.64 4.08 -9.82
C LEU A 44 -13.15 4.94 -10.98
N GLU A 45 -13.91 5.99 -10.69
CA GLU A 45 -14.47 6.89 -11.71
C GLU A 45 -13.35 7.51 -12.57
N GLU A 46 -12.38 8.17 -11.93
CA GLU A 46 -11.22 8.73 -12.62
C GLU A 46 -10.39 7.63 -13.31
N ALA A 47 -10.27 6.44 -12.71
CA ALA A 47 -9.54 5.33 -13.34
C ALA A 47 -10.19 4.94 -14.68
N LEU A 48 -11.52 4.81 -14.72
CA LEU A 48 -12.28 4.47 -15.93
C LEU A 48 -12.11 5.53 -17.02
N GLU A 49 -12.14 6.81 -16.64
CA GLU A 49 -11.85 7.94 -17.54
C GLU A 49 -10.43 7.89 -18.10
N ASN A 50 -9.45 7.45 -17.28
CA ASN A 50 -8.06 7.25 -17.67
C ASN A 50 -7.82 5.92 -18.41
N GLY A 51 -8.87 5.20 -18.79
CA GLY A 51 -8.78 4.02 -19.64
C GLY A 51 -8.73 2.69 -18.90
N TYR A 52 -8.93 2.69 -17.58
CA TYR A 52 -9.17 1.47 -16.83
C TYR A 52 -10.35 0.68 -17.42
N ARG A 53 -10.28 -0.64 -17.35
CA ARG A 53 -11.35 -1.56 -17.76
C ARG A 53 -11.57 -2.55 -16.63
N LEU A 54 -12.85 -2.78 -16.31
CA LEU A 54 -13.24 -3.73 -15.28
C LEU A 54 -12.63 -5.10 -15.56
N HIS A 55 -12.16 -5.75 -14.50
CA HIS A 55 -11.55 -7.05 -14.61
C HIS A 55 -12.61 -8.07 -15.09
N PRO A 56 -12.33 -8.94 -16.08
CA PRO A 56 -13.37 -9.82 -16.65
C PRO A 56 -14.04 -10.78 -15.66
N THR A 57 -13.33 -11.19 -14.60
CA THR A 57 -13.87 -11.98 -13.49
C THR A 57 -14.86 -11.21 -12.62
N PHE A 58 -14.76 -9.88 -12.62
CA PHE A 58 -15.56 -8.95 -11.83
C PHE A 58 -16.17 -7.87 -12.74
N PRO A 59 -17.13 -8.22 -13.61
CA PRO A 59 -17.64 -7.32 -14.65
C PRO A 59 -18.66 -6.27 -14.17
N ASP A 60 -19.13 -6.36 -12.92
CA ASP A 60 -20.21 -5.54 -12.37
C ASP A 60 -19.68 -4.75 -11.17
N VAL A 61 -19.78 -3.42 -11.23
CA VAL A 61 -19.26 -2.52 -10.20
C VAL A 61 -20.12 -2.50 -8.94
N ASP A 62 -21.41 -2.79 -9.08
CA ASP A 62 -22.39 -2.73 -7.97
C ASP A 62 -22.45 -4.03 -7.18
N LYS A 63 -21.63 -5.03 -7.56
CA LYS A 63 -21.66 -6.36 -6.98
C LYS A 63 -20.51 -6.60 -5.99
N THR A 64 -20.87 -7.13 -4.83
CA THR A 64 -19.92 -7.82 -3.95
C THR A 64 -19.79 -9.28 -4.38
N TYR A 65 -18.57 -9.67 -4.75
CA TYR A 65 -18.21 -11.03 -5.09
C TYR A 65 -17.72 -11.75 -3.84
N LEU A 66 -18.19 -12.97 -3.59
CA LEU A 66 -17.84 -13.78 -2.42
C LEU A 66 -17.16 -15.08 -2.84
N SER A 67 -16.23 -15.58 -2.03
CA SER A 67 -15.61 -16.90 -2.24
C SER A 67 -15.02 -17.48 -0.95
N GLU A 68 -15.09 -18.79 -0.77
CA GLU A 68 -14.43 -19.52 0.34
C GLU A 68 -12.90 -19.66 0.14
N SER A 69 -12.38 -19.18 -0.99
CA SER A 69 -10.95 -19.21 -1.32
C SER A 69 -10.56 -17.92 -2.04
N LEU A 70 -9.28 -17.56 -2.02
CA LEU A 70 -8.82 -16.38 -2.76
C LEU A 70 -9.16 -16.52 -4.25
N PHE A 71 -9.86 -15.53 -4.81
CA PHE A 71 -10.28 -15.53 -6.21
C PHE A 71 -9.13 -15.90 -7.14
N SER A 72 -9.39 -16.74 -8.14
CA SER A 72 -8.37 -17.17 -9.13
C SER A 72 -7.69 -15.99 -9.84
N ALA A 73 -8.41 -14.88 -9.99
CA ALA A 73 -7.90 -13.63 -10.52
C ALA A 73 -6.74 -13.04 -9.69
N PHE A 74 -6.73 -13.29 -8.39
CA PHE A 74 -5.76 -12.77 -7.42
C PHE A 74 -4.77 -13.84 -6.96
N SER A 75 -5.18 -15.10 -6.80
CA SER A 75 -4.27 -16.17 -6.34
C SER A 75 -3.12 -16.45 -7.32
N ARG A 76 -3.35 -16.25 -8.63
CA ARG A 76 -2.28 -16.30 -9.66
C ARG A 76 -1.19 -15.23 -9.51
N ARG A 77 -1.40 -14.23 -8.65
CA ARG A 77 -0.42 -13.17 -8.36
C ARG A 77 0.50 -13.53 -7.20
N LEU A 78 0.18 -14.61 -6.48
CA LEU A 78 1.02 -15.09 -5.39
C LEU A 78 2.26 -15.79 -5.94
N PRO A 79 3.39 -15.76 -5.21
CA PRO A 79 4.53 -16.59 -5.55
C PRO A 79 4.12 -18.07 -5.63
N ASP A 80 4.53 -18.76 -6.69
CA ASP A 80 4.17 -20.16 -6.88
C ASP A 80 4.79 -21.04 -5.78
N ARG A 81 3.92 -21.64 -4.95
CA ARG A 81 4.28 -22.55 -3.84
C ARG A 81 5.08 -23.77 -4.29
N LYS A 82 5.05 -24.13 -5.58
CA LYS A 82 5.81 -25.26 -6.15
C LYS A 82 7.24 -24.92 -6.53
N ARG A 83 7.61 -23.63 -6.51
CA ARG A 83 8.98 -23.20 -6.79
C ARG A 83 9.96 -23.81 -5.79
N LYS A 84 11.08 -24.33 -6.29
CA LYS A 84 12.15 -24.90 -5.43
C LYS A 84 12.73 -23.87 -4.45
N ASP A 85 12.68 -22.60 -4.83
CA ASP A 85 13.16 -21.46 -4.06
C ASP A 85 12.01 -20.71 -3.33
N TYR A 86 10.81 -21.28 -3.25
CA TYR A 86 9.67 -20.63 -2.58
C TYR A 86 9.99 -20.22 -1.13
N VAL A 87 10.62 -21.13 -0.37
CA VAL A 87 11.00 -20.87 1.03
C VAL A 87 12.06 -19.76 1.14
N SER A 88 13.05 -19.74 0.26
CA SER A 88 14.05 -18.66 0.26
C SER A 88 13.42 -17.33 -0.13
N VAL A 89 12.55 -17.31 -1.15
CA VAL A 89 11.80 -16.09 -1.52
C VAL A 89 10.97 -15.57 -0.35
N LEU A 90 10.27 -16.44 0.38
CA LEU A 90 9.53 -16.02 1.58
C LEU A 90 10.46 -15.51 2.68
N SER A 91 11.59 -16.19 2.93
CA SER A 91 12.59 -15.76 3.90
C SER A 91 13.18 -14.40 3.55
N ASP A 92 13.49 -14.16 2.28
CA ASP A 92 13.99 -12.88 1.77
C ASP A 92 12.94 -11.77 1.93
N LEU A 93 11.66 -12.11 2.04
CA LEU A 93 10.57 -11.18 2.31
C LEU A 93 10.28 -11.02 3.81
N GLY A 94 11.00 -11.74 4.69
CA GLY A 94 10.74 -11.76 6.13
C GLY A 94 9.44 -12.49 6.49
N ILE A 95 8.93 -13.35 5.60
CA ILE A 95 7.70 -14.13 5.80
C ILE A 95 8.04 -15.46 6.48
N ASN A 96 7.41 -15.72 7.63
CA ASN A 96 7.45 -17.04 8.27
C ASN A 96 6.47 -18.00 7.58
N GLY A 97 6.79 -19.30 7.54
CA GLY A 97 6.05 -20.31 6.75
C GLY A 97 4.57 -20.58 7.13
N THR A 98 3.98 -19.78 8.02
CA THR A 98 2.57 -19.87 8.45
C THR A 98 1.64 -18.86 7.76
N SER A 99 2.11 -18.09 6.78
CA SER A 99 1.31 -17.06 6.11
C SER A 99 0.20 -17.62 5.22
N THR A 100 -0.98 -17.02 5.35
CA THR A 100 -2.14 -17.26 4.49
C THR A 100 -1.94 -16.63 3.11
N ASP A 101 -2.75 -17.02 2.12
CA ASP A 101 -2.74 -16.38 0.80
C ASP A 101 -3.01 -14.87 0.88
N PHE A 102 -3.86 -14.44 1.83
CA PHE A 102 -4.12 -13.04 2.11
C PHE A 102 -2.87 -12.32 2.64
N ASP A 103 -2.14 -12.93 3.58
CA ASP A 103 -0.89 -12.36 4.13
C ASP A 103 0.19 -12.21 3.05
N LEU A 104 0.31 -13.22 2.18
CA LEU A 104 1.23 -13.19 1.05
C LEU A 104 0.86 -12.07 0.07
N LEU A 105 -0.43 -11.92 -0.25
CA LEU A 105 -0.89 -10.85 -1.14
C LEU A 105 -0.65 -9.48 -0.52
N SER A 106 -0.96 -9.33 0.76
CA SER A 106 -0.74 -8.12 1.56
C SER A 106 0.72 -7.69 1.57
N LEU A 107 1.65 -8.64 1.72
CA LEU A 107 3.06 -8.30 1.75
C LEU A 107 3.66 -8.06 0.37
N THR A 108 3.31 -8.90 -0.60
CA THR A 108 3.92 -8.83 -1.95
C THR A 108 3.28 -7.77 -2.83
N GLY A 109 2.06 -7.33 -2.49
CA GLY A 109 1.22 -6.49 -3.33
C GLY A 109 0.66 -7.21 -4.56
N GLY A 110 0.97 -8.50 -4.77
CA GLY A 110 0.51 -9.24 -5.96
C GLY A 110 0.93 -8.62 -7.29
N ALA A 111 2.05 -7.87 -7.29
CA ALA A 111 2.57 -7.22 -8.48
C ALA A 111 3.11 -8.28 -9.46
N VAL A 112 2.65 -8.21 -10.71
CA VAL A 112 3.07 -9.08 -11.80
C VAL A 112 3.39 -8.25 -13.04
N ASN A 113 4.21 -8.77 -13.96
CA ASN A 113 4.58 -8.02 -15.18
C ASN A 113 3.44 -7.89 -16.21
N SER A 114 2.36 -8.66 -16.05
CA SER A 114 1.27 -8.77 -17.03
C SER A 114 0.21 -7.68 -16.91
N ASP A 115 0.17 -6.96 -15.79
CA ASP A 115 -0.74 -5.84 -15.57
C ASP A 115 -0.13 -4.85 -14.55
N LEU A 116 -0.89 -3.80 -14.24
CA LEU A 116 -0.49 -2.71 -13.38
C LEU A 116 -1.32 -2.65 -12.10
N TYR A 117 -1.71 -3.80 -11.57
CA TYR A 117 -2.38 -3.85 -10.27
C TYR A 117 -1.40 -4.02 -9.12
N GLU A 118 -1.76 -3.44 -7.97
CA GLU A 118 -1.06 -3.67 -6.71
C GLU A 118 -2.06 -3.68 -5.55
N PHE A 119 -1.89 -4.61 -4.63
CA PHE A 119 -2.61 -4.63 -3.36
C PHE A 119 -1.83 -3.90 -2.28
N VAL A 120 -2.52 -3.08 -1.52
CA VAL A 120 -1.94 -2.35 -0.39
C VAL A 120 -2.84 -2.43 0.83
N GLN A 121 -2.27 -2.31 2.02
CA GLN A 121 -3.08 -2.19 3.23
C GLN A 121 -3.68 -0.78 3.32
N PRO A 122 -4.95 -0.63 3.72
CA PRO A 122 -5.48 0.69 4.04
C PRO A 122 -4.77 1.26 5.28
N ILE A 123 -4.83 2.57 5.44
CA ILE A 123 -4.43 3.23 6.68
C ILE A 123 -5.40 2.78 7.78
N GLN A 124 -4.86 2.30 8.89
CA GLN A 124 -5.66 1.86 10.03
C GLN A 124 -5.90 3.04 10.95
N PHE A 125 -7.15 3.31 11.29
CA PHE A 125 -7.52 4.34 12.25
C PHE A 125 -8.13 3.74 13.52
N ASP A 126 -7.80 4.35 14.65
CA ASP A 126 -8.52 4.22 15.91
C ASP A 126 -9.17 5.57 16.18
N ASP A 127 -10.44 5.68 15.80
CA ASP A 127 -11.24 6.90 15.92
C ASP A 127 -11.42 7.34 17.38
N THR A 128 -11.38 6.41 18.33
CA THR A 128 -11.58 6.74 19.75
C THR A 128 -10.40 7.54 20.29
N ASN A 129 -9.18 7.21 19.85
CA ASN A 129 -7.95 7.85 20.30
C ASN A 129 -7.32 8.76 19.23
N HIS A 130 -7.99 8.95 18.10
CA HIS A 130 -7.49 9.64 16.91
C HIS A 130 -6.09 9.16 16.48
N GLN A 131 -5.83 7.86 16.60
CA GLN A 131 -4.54 7.27 16.22
C GLN A 131 -4.62 6.69 14.82
N PHE A 132 -3.52 6.76 14.08
CA PHE A 132 -3.37 6.06 12.82
C PHE A 132 -2.16 5.13 12.85
N LYS A 133 -2.21 4.07 12.04
CA LYS A 133 -1.10 3.17 11.76
C LYS A 133 -1.08 2.80 10.29
N LEU A 134 0.11 2.71 9.72
CA LEU A 134 0.33 2.18 8.39
C LEU A 134 1.76 1.68 8.25
N ASP A 135 1.95 0.74 7.33
CA ASP A 135 3.26 0.25 6.94
C ASP A 135 3.36 0.09 5.43
N PHE A 136 4.57 0.26 4.91
CA PHE A 136 4.83 0.11 3.48
C PHE A 136 6.31 -0.12 3.21
N PHE A 137 6.61 -0.61 2.01
CA PHE A 137 7.98 -0.62 1.50
C PHE A 137 8.33 0.69 0.80
N VAL A 138 9.54 1.19 1.05
CA VAL A 138 10.07 2.42 0.44
C VAL A 138 10.15 2.27 -1.07
N ARG A 139 9.56 3.21 -1.81
CA ARG A 139 9.62 3.24 -3.28
C ARG A 139 10.87 3.96 -3.76
N GLY A 140 11.39 3.56 -4.92
CA GLY A 140 12.55 4.21 -5.52
C GLY A 140 13.89 3.90 -4.85
N TRP A 141 13.96 2.90 -3.96
CA TRP A 141 15.21 2.48 -3.31
C TRP A 141 16.35 2.23 -4.31
N ARG A 142 16.04 1.55 -5.43
CA ARG A 142 17.02 1.30 -6.51
C ARG A 142 17.66 2.58 -7.06
N TYR A 143 16.95 3.70 -7.05
CA TYR A 143 17.44 4.97 -7.62
C TYR A 143 18.12 5.86 -6.59
N HIS A 144 17.69 5.78 -5.33
CA HIS A 144 18.10 6.73 -4.28
C HIS A 144 18.89 6.06 -3.15
N GLY A 145 18.43 4.90 -2.69
CA GLY A 145 18.97 4.21 -1.51
C GLY A 145 19.97 3.09 -1.81
N GLU A 146 20.20 2.70 -3.06
CA GLU A 146 20.99 1.48 -3.39
C GLU A 146 22.42 1.49 -2.81
N LYS A 147 23.03 2.67 -2.65
CA LYS A 147 24.37 2.83 -2.07
C LYS A 147 24.35 2.92 -0.53
N GLU A 148 23.18 3.02 0.07
CA GLU A 148 23.01 3.15 1.51
C GLU A 148 22.88 1.77 2.17
N LYS A 149 23.55 1.62 3.30
CA LYS A 149 23.21 0.58 4.28
C LYS A 149 22.48 1.25 5.43
N LEU A 150 21.35 0.71 5.85
CA LEU A 150 20.65 1.18 7.03
C LEU A 150 20.99 0.32 8.24
N SER A 151 21.30 0.97 9.35
CA SER A 151 21.39 0.39 10.68
C SER A 151 20.11 0.70 11.44
N GLN A 152 19.68 -0.16 12.36
CA GLN A 152 18.53 0.12 13.24
C GLN A 152 18.73 1.36 14.13
N SER A 153 19.95 1.87 14.24
CA SER A 153 20.27 3.14 14.91
C SER A 153 20.07 4.39 14.03
N ASP A 154 19.88 4.23 12.72
CA ASP A 154 19.64 5.36 11.81
C ASP A 154 18.26 5.95 12.04
N GLN A 155 18.14 7.25 11.75
CA GLN A 155 16.86 7.94 11.75
C GLN A 155 16.37 8.12 10.31
N LEU A 156 15.10 7.81 10.08
CA LEU A 156 14.43 8.16 8.83
C LEU A 156 13.49 9.34 9.07
N VAL A 157 13.58 10.32 8.19
CA VAL A 157 12.81 11.57 8.24
C VAL A 157 11.98 11.68 6.97
N LEU A 158 10.73 12.12 7.12
CA LEU A 158 9.81 12.37 6.01
C LEU A 158 9.80 13.85 5.67
N GLU A 159 9.92 14.18 4.39
CA GLU A 159 9.85 15.56 3.91
C GLU A 159 9.00 15.65 2.64
N VAL A 160 8.19 16.70 2.57
CA VAL A 160 7.34 16.98 1.41
C VAL A 160 8.23 17.45 0.25
N GLU A 161 8.06 16.84 -0.93
CA GLU A 161 8.70 17.33 -2.15
C GLU A 161 7.83 18.40 -2.79
N GLU A 162 8.08 19.67 -2.46
CA GLU A 162 7.40 20.78 -3.11
C GLU A 162 7.73 20.78 -4.62
N ASN A 163 6.70 20.89 -5.46
CA ASN A 163 6.80 21.00 -6.93
C ASN A 163 7.28 19.73 -7.66
N ASN A 164 6.97 18.52 -7.16
CA ASN A 164 7.18 17.31 -7.94
C ASN A 164 6.23 17.29 -9.17
N GLU A 165 6.81 17.15 -10.37
CA GLU A 165 6.10 17.22 -11.65
C GLU A 165 5.16 16.01 -11.91
N PHE A 166 5.35 14.92 -11.18
CA PHE A 166 4.64 13.65 -11.37
C PHE A 166 3.59 13.38 -10.28
N ASP A 167 3.89 13.77 -9.05
CA ASP A 167 3.01 13.58 -7.90
C ASP A 167 3.06 14.80 -6.97
N GLN A 168 2.02 15.63 -7.01
CA GLN A 168 1.93 16.85 -6.19
C GLN A 168 1.94 16.55 -4.68
N ASP A 169 1.66 15.31 -4.28
CA ASP A 169 1.66 14.87 -2.89
C ASP A 169 2.94 14.13 -2.48
N ALA A 170 3.95 14.06 -3.35
CA ALA A 170 5.17 13.31 -3.12
C ALA A 170 5.82 13.65 -1.76
N VAL A 171 6.12 12.59 -1.00
CA VAL A 171 6.88 12.66 0.24
C VAL A 171 8.12 11.77 0.10
N TYR A 172 9.31 12.36 0.18
CA TYR A 172 10.56 11.59 0.18
C TYR A 172 11.02 11.26 1.60
N ILE A 173 11.88 10.25 1.65
CA ILE A 173 12.42 9.71 2.90
C ILE A 173 13.92 9.97 2.91
N LEU A 174 14.39 10.66 3.94
CA LEU A 174 15.81 10.93 4.20
C LEU A 174 16.34 10.02 5.29
N LYS A 175 17.52 9.47 5.08
CA LYS A 175 18.35 8.89 6.15
C LYS A 175 19.16 10.01 6.82
N ASN A 176 19.07 10.08 8.14
CA ASN A 176 19.81 11.01 9.00
C ASN A 176 19.78 12.46 8.50
N ASN A 177 18.62 12.89 7.97
CA ASN A 177 18.37 14.22 7.42
C ASN A 177 19.32 14.65 6.28
N LYS A 178 19.86 13.70 5.52
CA LYS A 178 20.86 13.96 4.47
C LYS A 178 20.56 13.23 3.17
N ASN A 179 20.59 11.90 3.23
CA ASN A 179 20.58 11.08 2.02
C ASN A 179 19.15 10.65 1.72
N LYS A 180 18.61 11.08 0.58
CA LYS A 180 17.34 10.56 0.07
C LYS A 180 17.48 9.09 -0.24
N ILE A 181 16.62 8.27 0.35
CA ILE A 181 16.62 6.81 0.17
C ILE A 181 15.43 6.31 -0.62
N GLY A 182 14.45 7.18 -0.89
CA GLY A 182 13.28 6.85 -1.68
C GLY A 182 12.08 7.70 -1.30
N TYR A 183 10.90 7.13 -1.50
CA TYR A 183 9.60 7.80 -1.39
C TYR A 183 8.60 6.95 -0.62
N VAL A 184 7.67 7.65 0.02
CA VAL A 184 6.38 7.10 0.44
C VAL A 184 5.61 6.65 -0.82
N PRO A 185 4.94 5.48 -0.83
CA PRO A 185 4.08 5.12 -1.95
C PRO A 185 3.01 6.17 -2.22
N ALA A 186 2.71 6.43 -3.49
CA ALA A 186 1.77 7.47 -3.92
C ALA A 186 0.40 7.36 -3.19
N PHE A 187 -0.08 6.14 -2.98
CA PHE A 187 -1.33 5.86 -2.25
C PHE A 187 -1.38 6.47 -0.85
N TYR A 188 -0.26 6.49 -0.12
CA TYR A 188 -0.19 7.06 1.24
C TYR A 188 0.30 8.51 1.26
N SER A 189 0.82 9.02 0.15
CA SER A 189 1.60 10.26 0.13
C SER A 189 0.74 11.48 0.48
N SER A 190 -0.49 11.55 -0.02
CA SER A 190 -1.44 12.62 0.32
C SER A 190 -1.74 12.68 1.82
N PHE A 191 -2.01 11.53 2.44
CA PHE A 191 -2.25 11.46 3.88
C PHE A 191 -1.02 11.87 4.69
N ILE A 192 0.15 11.32 4.37
CA ILE A 192 1.39 11.64 5.07
C ILE A 192 1.74 13.13 4.92
N LYS A 193 1.56 13.71 3.74
CA LYS A 193 1.75 15.14 3.51
C LYS A 193 0.85 15.98 4.43
N SER A 194 -0.41 15.60 4.60
CA SER A 194 -1.32 16.28 5.54
C SER A 194 -0.82 16.19 7.00
N ILE A 195 -0.33 15.03 7.44
CA ILE A 195 0.29 14.86 8.77
C ILE A 195 1.49 15.83 8.95
N LEU A 196 2.34 15.95 7.93
CA LEU A 196 3.52 16.83 7.98
C LEU A 196 3.15 18.32 7.96
N MET A 197 2.19 18.72 7.12
CA MET A 197 1.74 20.11 6.99
C MET A 197 1.05 20.61 8.25
N GLU A 198 0.25 19.77 8.90
CA GLU A 198 -0.41 20.05 10.19
C GLU A 198 0.53 19.88 11.39
N LYS A 199 1.79 19.47 11.15
CA LYS A 199 2.83 19.26 12.18
C LYS A 199 2.38 18.31 13.29
N LEU A 200 1.65 17.26 12.94
CA LEU A 200 1.17 16.27 13.89
C LEU A 200 2.29 15.31 14.30
N ASN A 201 2.21 14.81 15.54
CA ASN A 201 3.20 13.88 16.06
C ASN A 201 3.02 12.48 15.45
N TYR A 202 4.12 11.89 15.00
CA TYR A 202 4.20 10.51 14.55
C TYR A 202 5.53 9.88 14.98
N ASP A 203 5.50 8.57 15.20
CA ASP A 203 6.67 7.72 15.33
C ASP A 203 6.88 6.98 14.01
N LEU A 204 8.13 6.99 13.53
CA LEU A 204 8.57 6.23 12.37
C LEU A 204 9.64 5.24 12.80
N THR A 205 9.39 3.96 12.53
CA THR A 205 10.39 2.88 12.68
C THR A 205 10.52 2.11 11.37
N PHE A 206 11.60 1.35 11.20
CA PHE A 206 11.78 0.60 9.96
C PHE A 206 12.53 -0.72 10.15
N GLN A 207 12.36 -1.61 9.19
CA GLN A 207 13.13 -2.84 9.03
C GLN A 207 13.92 -2.74 7.72
N PHE A 208 15.22 -3.02 7.80
CA PHE A 208 16.09 -3.12 6.65
C PHE A 208 16.49 -4.57 6.44
N ASN A 209 16.23 -5.09 5.24
CA ASN A 209 16.64 -6.43 4.87
C ASN A 209 17.65 -6.35 3.71
N GLU A 210 18.91 -6.66 4.02
CA GLU A 210 20.00 -6.52 3.06
C GLU A 210 19.93 -7.52 1.91
N ASP A 211 19.29 -8.65 2.10
CA ASP A 211 19.23 -9.72 1.09
C ASP A 211 17.97 -9.61 0.21
N SER A 212 16.99 -8.78 0.60
CA SER A 212 15.77 -8.57 -0.17
C SER A 212 16.01 -7.85 -1.51
N PRO A 213 15.16 -8.12 -2.52
CA PRO A 213 15.06 -7.29 -3.72
C PRO A 213 14.80 -5.81 -3.39
N SER A 214 15.18 -4.90 -4.29
CA SER A 214 15.13 -3.45 -4.04
C SER A 214 13.77 -2.93 -3.56
N HIS A 215 12.66 -3.53 -4.00
CA HIS A 215 11.30 -3.12 -3.65
C HIS A 215 10.84 -3.66 -2.28
N TYR A 216 11.62 -4.53 -1.64
CA TYR A 216 11.37 -5.07 -0.29
C TYR A 216 12.51 -4.74 0.71
N LYS A 217 13.47 -3.90 0.30
CA LYS A 217 14.67 -3.56 1.08
C LYS A 217 14.39 -2.86 2.40
N VAL A 218 13.48 -1.89 2.40
CA VAL A 218 13.17 -1.06 3.57
C VAL A 218 11.68 -1.07 3.78
N LYS A 219 11.22 -1.67 4.87
CA LYS A 219 9.85 -1.59 5.34
C LYS A 219 9.75 -0.52 6.42
N VAL A 220 8.88 0.45 6.23
CA VAL A 220 8.63 1.55 7.18
C VAL A 220 7.31 1.30 7.89
N PHE A 221 7.27 1.60 9.18
CA PHE A 221 6.10 1.55 10.03
C PHE A 221 5.89 2.94 10.62
N ILE A 222 4.71 3.52 10.41
CA ILE A 222 4.33 4.83 10.95
C ILE A 222 3.12 4.63 11.84
N LYS A 223 3.19 5.22 13.03
CA LYS A 223 2.03 5.40 13.91
C LYS A 223 2.01 6.84 14.40
N GLY A 224 0.85 7.42 14.61
CA GLY A 224 0.78 8.81 15.06
C GLY A 224 -0.63 9.23 15.44
N LEU A 225 -0.79 10.53 15.63
CA LEU A 225 -2.08 11.15 15.87
C LEU A 225 -2.57 11.85 14.61
N ALA A 226 -3.84 11.68 14.29
CA ALA A 226 -4.56 12.50 13.33
C ALA A 226 -5.43 13.51 14.10
N ASN A 227 -5.77 14.64 13.47
CA ASN A 227 -6.77 15.56 14.01
C ASN A 227 -8.12 15.32 13.31
N GLU A 228 -9.20 15.88 13.86
CA GLU A 228 -10.55 15.71 13.31
C GLU A 228 -10.65 16.15 11.84
N LYS A 229 -9.91 17.20 11.44
CA LYS A 229 -9.86 17.65 10.05
C LYS A 229 -9.34 16.55 9.12
N ILE A 230 -8.18 15.96 9.44
CA ILE A 230 -7.58 14.89 8.62
C ILE A 230 -8.46 13.64 8.63
N LEU A 231 -9.04 13.29 9.79
CA LEU A 231 -9.95 12.15 9.89
C LEU A 231 -11.20 12.37 9.03
N SER A 232 -11.82 13.55 9.09
CA SER A 232 -12.98 13.90 8.25
C SER A 232 -12.62 13.84 6.77
N ASP A 233 -11.53 14.49 6.36
CA ASP A 233 -11.07 14.53 4.96
C ASP A 233 -10.77 13.13 4.41
N TYR A 234 -10.31 12.21 5.27
CA TYR A 234 -9.96 10.85 4.87
C TYR A 234 -11.15 9.88 4.95
N HIS A 235 -12.04 10.04 5.93
CA HIS A 235 -13.27 9.26 6.04
C HIS A 235 -14.23 9.55 4.88
N GLU A 236 -14.33 10.81 4.45
CA GLU A 236 -15.06 11.19 3.23
C GLU A 236 -14.47 10.57 1.95
N LYS A 237 -13.21 10.14 1.97
CA LYS A 237 -12.48 9.62 0.79
C LYS A 237 -12.21 8.12 0.80
N VAL A 238 -12.39 7.40 1.91
CA VAL A 238 -11.97 5.98 2.01
C VAL A 238 -13.00 5.11 2.73
N LEU A 239 -14.14 5.69 3.18
CA LEU A 239 -15.19 5.06 4.00
C LEU A 239 -14.79 3.67 4.54
N LEU A 240 -14.03 3.69 5.63
CA LEU A 240 -13.65 2.51 6.43
C LEU A 240 -14.85 1.94 7.21
N ASN A 241 -16.08 2.27 6.82
CA ASN A 241 -17.27 1.91 7.57
C ASN A 241 -17.69 0.46 7.26
N CYS A 242 -17.21 -0.45 8.10
CA CYS A 242 -18.07 -1.53 8.59
C CYS A 242 -19.07 -0.96 9.59
#